data_AF-A0A060BIY6-F1
#
_entry.id   AF-A0A060BIY6-F1
#
_cell.length_a   1.000
_cell.length_b   1.000
_cell.length_c   1.000
_cell.angle_alpha   90.00
_cell.angle_beta   90.00
_cell.angle_gamma   90.00
#
_symmetry.space_group_name_H-M   'P 1'
#
loop_
_entity.id
_entity.type
_entity.pdbx_description
1 polymer ?
#
loop_
_entity_poly.entity_id
_entity_poly.type
_entity_poly.pdbx_seq_one_letter_code
_entity_poly.pdbx_strand_id
1 'polypeptide(L)'
;EQFNACDKERHYQIANPLTFLKELEKEAAVDARELQGELTEGKHSRVHKTIFSCRADLKLLNNEIEALLVNTLEPVLAISRSLGLPYPSHIIADIWKLMFYNAAHDSIGGCNSDDTN
;
A
#
# COMPACT_ATOMS: atom_id res chain seq x y z
N GLU A 1 1.56 -31.78 -10.77
CA GLU A 1 1.63 -32.80 -11.84
C GLU A 1 0.28 -33.43 -12.18
N GLN A 2 -0.61 -33.69 -11.21
CA GLN A 2 -1.94 -34.27 -11.49
C GLN A 2 -2.80 -33.43 -12.44
N PHE A 3 -2.82 -32.10 -12.32
CA PHE A 3 -3.62 -31.24 -13.21
C PHE A 3 -3.17 -31.34 -14.69
N ASN A 4 -1.86 -31.30 -14.96
CA ASN A 4 -1.32 -31.46 -16.32
C ASN A 4 -1.56 -32.87 -16.90
N ALA A 5 -1.71 -33.88 -16.05
CA ALA A 5 -2.03 -35.23 -16.51
C ALA A 5 -3.52 -35.39 -16.85
N CYS A 6 -4.40 -34.64 -16.19
CA CYS A 6 -5.85 -34.72 -16.33
C CYS A 6 -6.44 -33.74 -17.36
N ASP A 7 -5.70 -32.70 -17.75
CA ASP A 7 -6.13 -31.67 -18.69
C ASP A 7 -5.13 -31.62 -19.85
N LYS A 8 -5.58 -32.01 -21.05
CA LYS A 8 -4.75 -32.04 -22.27
C LYS A 8 -4.76 -30.71 -23.02
N GLU A 9 -5.67 -29.80 -22.69
CA GLU A 9 -5.84 -28.52 -23.39
C GLU A 9 -5.00 -27.41 -22.76
N ARG A 10 -4.77 -27.48 -21.44
CA ARG A 10 -4.08 -26.43 -20.68
C ARG A 10 -2.81 -26.95 -20.03
N HIS A 11 -1.86 -26.03 -19.84
CA HIS A 11 -0.64 -26.29 -19.08
C HIS A 11 -0.61 -25.45 -17.80
N TYR A 12 -0.60 -26.12 -16.66
CA TYR A 12 -0.55 -25.51 -15.34
C TYR A 12 0.89 -25.47 -14.85
N GLN A 13 1.39 -24.27 -14.62
CA GLN A 13 2.75 -24.01 -14.13
C GLN A 13 2.68 -23.23 -12.82
N ILE A 14 3.40 -23.71 -11.79
CA ILE A 14 3.65 -22.90 -10.59
C ILE A 14 4.71 -21.88 -10.97
N ALA A 15 4.34 -20.60 -10.91
CA ALA A 15 5.20 -19.49 -11.26
C ALA A 15 5.07 -18.36 -10.21
N ASN A 16 5.77 -17.27 -10.45
CA ASN A 16 5.70 -16.06 -9.63
C ASN A 16 5.04 -14.92 -10.43
N PRO A 17 4.60 -13.84 -9.76
CA PRO A 17 3.94 -12.72 -10.43
C PRO A 17 4.76 -12.09 -11.56
N LEU A 18 6.09 -12.04 -11.43
CA LEU A 18 6.95 -11.45 -12.46
C LEU A 18 6.96 -12.29 -13.74
N THR A 19 7.04 -13.62 -13.62
CA THR A 19 6.93 -14.50 -14.79
C THR A 19 5.57 -14.33 -15.47
N PHE A 20 4.49 -14.31 -14.69
CA PHE A 20 3.14 -14.12 -15.22
C PHE A 20 3.00 -12.82 -16.01
N LEU A 21 3.46 -11.69 -15.45
CA LEU A 21 3.39 -10.38 -16.12
C LEU A 21 4.19 -10.37 -17.42
N LYS A 22 5.39 -10.97 -17.45
CA LYS A 22 6.21 -11.05 -18.66
C LYS A 22 5.55 -11.86 -19.77
N GLU A 23 4.88 -12.96 -19.45
CA GLU A 23 4.15 -13.73 -20.46
C GLU A 23 2.90 -12.98 -20.91
N LEU A 24 2.17 -12.35 -19.98
CA LEU A 24 1.01 -11.53 -20.29
C LEU A 24 1.38 -10.39 -21.24
N GLU A 25 2.51 -9.71 -21.05
CA GLU A 25 2.97 -8.63 -21.94
C GLU A 25 3.30 -9.10 -23.36
N LYS A 26 3.70 -10.36 -23.55
CA LYS A 26 3.94 -10.94 -24.88
C LYS A 26 2.64 -11.26 -25.61
N GLU A 27 1.59 -11.64 -24.86
CA GLU A 27 0.30 -12.07 -25.40
C GLU A 27 -0.74 -10.94 -25.45
N ALA A 28 -0.58 -9.90 -24.63
CA ALA A 28 -1.52 -8.79 -24.53
C ALA A 28 -1.57 -8.04 -25.87
N ALA A 29 -2.64 -8.29 -26.62
CA ALA A 29 -3.02 -7.44 -27.73
C ALA A 29 -3.21 -6.01 -27.21
N VAL A 30 -2.73 -5.03 -27.97
CA VAL A 30 -2.62 -3.60 -27.63
C VAL A 30 -3.98 -2.92 -27.34
N ASP A 31 -5.10 -3.65 -27.39
CA ASP A 31 -6.47 -3.16 -27.20
C ASP A 31 -7.02 -3.43 -25.78
N ALA A 32 -6.21 -3.14 -24.76
CA ALA A 32 -6.68 -3.19 -23.37
C ALA A 32 -7.52 -1.94 -23.07
N ARG A 33 -8.66 -2.14 -22.39
CA ARG A 33 -9.50 -1.02 -21.95
C ARG A 33 -8.74 -0.13 -20.94
N GLU A 34 -8.60 1.14 -21.28
CA GLU A 34 -8.11 2.15 -20.34
C GLU A 34 -9.22 2.53 -19.34
N LEU A 35 -8.89 2.53 -18.06
CA LEU A 35 -9.75 3.01 -16.98
C LEU A 35 -9.14 4.28 -16.41
N GLN A 36 -9.97 5.30 -16.17
CA GLN A 36 -9.52 6.60 -15.67
C GLN A 36 -10.27 6.97 -14.39
N GLY A 37 -9.60 7.73 -13.52
CA GLY A 37 -10.12 8.14 -12.21
C GLY A 37 -9.82 7.15 -11.08
N GLU A 38 -10.44 7.39 -9.92
CA GLU A 38 -10.28 6.54 -8.75
C GLU A 38 -11.12 5.26 -8.85
N LEU A 39 -10.52 4.11 -8.55
CA LEU A 39 -11.19 2.81 -8.58
C LEU A 39 -11.84 2.47 -7.23
N THR A 40 -12.79 3.30 -6.79
CA THR A 40 -13.43 3.23 -5.45
C THR A 40 -14.82 2.59 -5.45
N GLU A 41 -15.25 2.05 -6.60
CA GLU A 41 -16.55 1.40 -6.77
C GLU A 41 -16.42 -0.11 -7.02
N GLY A 42 -17.36 -0.86 -6.45
CA GLY A 42 -17.41 -2.31 -6.61
C GLY A 42 -18.31 -2.69 -7.78
N LYS A 43 -17.80 -3.50 -8.71
CA LYS A 43 -18.62 -4.06 -9.82
C LYS A 43 -19.42 -5.30 -9.40
N HIS A 44 -18.79 -6.15 -8.59
CA HIS A 44 -19.34 -7.47 -8.19
C HIS A 44 -19.24 -7.72 -6.68
N SER A 45 -18.69 -6.77 -5.92
CA SER A 45 -18.48 -6.87 -4.48
C SER A 45 -18.77 -5.54 -3.79
N ARG A 46 -18.99 -5.58 -2.48
CA ARG A 46 -19.19 -4.38 -1.65
C ARG A 46 -17.85 -3.68 -1.39
N VAL A 47 -17.86 -2.35 -1.40
CA VAL A 47 -16.73 -1.53 -0.95
C VAL A 47 -16.87 -1.22 0.53
N HIS A 48 -15.78 -1.34 1.30
CA HIS A 48 -15.75 -1.10 2.75
C HIS A 48 -15.71 0.40 3.10
N LYS A 49 -16.62 1.22 2.57
CA LYS A 49 -16.59 2.69 2.72
C LYS A 49 -16.71 3.17 4.19
N THR A 50 -17.21 2.35 5.11
CA THR A 50 -17.34 2.73 6.53
C THR A 50 -16.02 2.74 7.30
N ILE A 51 -14.95 2.13 6.76
CA ILE A 51 -13.62 2.08 7.43
C ILE A 51 -13.04 3.45 7.71
N PHE A 52 -13.42 4.46 6.91
CA PHE A 52 -13.01 5.85 7.11
C PHE A 52 -13.49 6.43 8.44
N SER A 53 -14.58 5.88 9.00
CA SER A 53 -15.14 6.32 10.29
C SER A 53 -14.87 5.37 11.46
N CYS A 54 -14.38 4.16 11.20
CA CYS A 54 -14.01 3.21 12.26
C CYS A 54 -12.82 3.76 13.05
N ARG A 55 -12.84 3.72 14.39
CA ARG A 55 -11.71 4.16 15.25
C ARG A 55 -11.10 5.49 14.79
N ALA A 56 -11.92 6.53 14.69
CA ALA A 56 -11.52 7.85 14.20
C ALA A 56 -10.39 8.47 15.04
N ASP A 57 -10.29 8.09 16.32
CA ASP A 57 -9.17 8.39 17.22
C ASP A 57 -7.81 8.04 16.59
N LEU A 58 -7.68 6.82 16.03
CA LEU A 58 -6.45 6.38 15.40
C LEU A 58 -6.13 7.16 14.11
N LYS A 59 -7.16 7.56 13.35
CA LYS A 59 -6.99 8.35 12.12
C LYS A 59 -6.51 9.77 12.45
N LEU A 60 -7.05 10.37 13.51
CA LEU A 60 -6.60 11.67 14.00
C LEU A 60 -5.14 11.61 14.43
N LEU A 61 -4.76 10.63 15.25
CA LEU A 61 -3.37 10.44 15.67
C LEU A 61 -2.42 10.22 14.48
N ASN A 62 -2.83 9.41 13.50
CA ASN A 62 -2.04 9.19 12.30
C ASN A 62 -1.81 10.50 11.51
N ASN A 63 -2.88 11.28 11.31
CA ASN A 63 -2.82 12.55 10.59
C ASN A 63 -1.96 13.59 11.33
N GLU A 64 -2.05 13.65 12.66
CA GLU A 64 -1.26 14.56 13.48
C GLU A 64 0.24 14.24 13.37
N ILE A 65 0.61 12.97 13.46
CA ILE A 65 2.01 12.54 13.33
C ILE A 65 2.50 12.78 11.90
N GLU A 66 1.73 12.37 10.88
CA GLU A 66 2.10 12.61 9.48
C GLU A 66 2.29 14.11 9.19
N ALA A 67 1.38 14.95 9.67
CA ALA A 67 1.50 16.40 9.52
C ALA A 67 2.73 16.96 10.23
N LEU A 68 3.06 16.47 11.43
CA LEU A 68 4.28 16.85 12.13
C LEU A 68 5.53 16.46 11.33
N LEU A 69 5.57 15.26 10.77
CA LEU A 69 6.72 14.77 10.01
C LEU A 69 6.90 15.57 8.71
N VAL A 70 5.86 15.60 7.87
CA VAL A 70 5.92 16.12 6.51
C VAL A 70 5.94 17.65 6.50
N ASN A 71 5.11 18.29 7.32
CA ASN A 71 4.93 19.75 7.25
C ASN A 71 5.83 20.52 8.21
N THR A 72 6.47 19.86 9.18
CA THR A 72 7.29 20.54 10.19
C THR A 72 8.70 19.95 10.30
N LEU A 73 8.83 18.69 10.69
CA LEU A 73 10.13 18.08 11.02
C LEU A 73 11.04 18.03 9.79
N GLU A 74 10.59 17.44 8.68
CA GLU A 74 11.40 17.32 7.48
C GLU A 74 11.78 18.69 6.88
N PRO A 75 10.88 19.69 6.78
CA PRO A 75 11.26 21.04 6.37
C PRO A 75 12.30 21.70 7.27
N VAL A 76 12.15 21.59 8.60
CA VAL A 76 13.12 22.13 9.57
C VAL A 76 14.48 21.46 9.39
N LEU A 77 14.51 20.13 9.22
CA LEU A 77 15.73 19.38 8.99
C LEU A 77 16.37 19.70 7.63
N ALA A 78 15.57 19.96 6.60
CA ALA A 78 16.07 20.39 5.29
C ALA A 78 16.73 21.78 5.36
N ILE A 79 16.13 22.73 6.08
CA ILE A 79 16.73 24.06 6.33
C ILE A 79 18.00 23.91 7.18
N SER A 80 17.94 23.13 8.25
CA SER A 80 19.12 22.83 9.08
C SER A 80 20.29 22.28 8.26
N ARG A 81 19.99 21.36 7.34
CA ARG A 81 20.98 20.79 6.41
C ARG A 81 21.58 21.84 5.48
N SER A 82 20.78 22.79 4.97
CA SER A 82 21.30 23.85 4.09
C SER A 82 22.23 24.81 4.83
N LEU A 83 22.11 24.91 6.15
CA LEU A 83 22.99 25.67 7.04
C LEU A 83 24.25 24.89 7.48
N GLY A 84 24.46 23.67 6.95
CA GLY A 84 25.66 22.87 7.20
C GLY A 84 25.54 21.86 8.34
N LEU A 85 24.35 21.69 8.94
CA LEU A 85 24.13 20.66 9.96
C LEU A 85 23.85 19.28 9.32
N PRO A 86 24.20 18.16 9.98
CA PRO A 86 23.92 16.83 9.45
C PRO A 86 22.41 16.52 9.48
N TYR A 87 21.92 15.85 8.44
CA TYR A 87 20.54 15.35 8.39
C TYR A 87 20.45 13.96 9.03
N PRO A 88 19.57 13.74 10.03
CA PRO A 88 19.45 12.47 10.73
C PRO A 88 18.66 11.42 9.94
N SER A 89 19.19 10.97 8.79
CA SER A 89 18.48 10.11 7.84
C SER A 89 17.99 8.78 8.43
N HIS A 90 18.82 8.12 9.24
CA HIS A 90 18.46 6.85 9.87
C HIS A 90 17.29 7.00 10.86
N ILE A 91 17.29 8.08 11.64
CA ILE A 91 16.21 8.37 12.60
C ILE A 91 14.90 8.63 11.86
N ILE A 92 14.94 9.45 10.80
CA ILE A 92 13.75 9.72 9.96
C ILE A 92 13.23 8.44 9.31
N ALA A 93 14.13 7.58 8.80
CA ALA A 93 13.74 6.30 8.23
C ALA A 93 13.07 5.38 9.27
N ASP A 94 13.57 5.35 10.51
CA ASP A 94 12.98 4.53 11.57
C ASP A 94 11.62 5.06 12.01
N ILE A 95 11.43 6.39 12.09
CA ILE A 95 10.13 7.01 12.34
C ILE A 95 9.13 6.63 11.25
N TRP A 96 9.52 6.70 9.97
CA TRP A 96 8.64 6.30 8.86
C TRP A 96 8.32 4.80 8.86
N LYS A 97 9.27 3.92 9.23
CA LYS A 97 8.97 2.50 9.42
C LYS A 97 7.91 2.28 10.49
N LEU A 98 7.99 3.02 11.61
CA LEU A 98 6.98 2.97 12.68
C LEU A 98 5.62 3.44 12.18
N MET A 99 5.56 4.52 11.39
CA MET A 99 4.33 4.93 10.71
C MET A 99 3.81 3.81 9.79
N PHE A 100 4.65 3.20 8.97
CA PHE A 100 4.18 2.15 8.05
C PHE A 100 3.66 0.87 8.74
N TYR A 101 4.07 0.59 9.98
CA TYR A 101 3.46 -0.52 10.74
C TYR A 101 1.97 -0.30 11.03
N ASN A 102 1.52 0.95 11.20
CA ASN A 102 0.09 1.25 11.42
C ASN A 102 -0.70 1.36 10.10
N ALA A 103 -0.01 1.51 8.96
CA ALA A 103 -0.61 1.77 7.65
C ALA A 103 -1.11 0.52 6.93
N ALA A 104 -0.90 -0.68 7.49
CA ALA A 104 -1.52 -1.89 6.99
C ALA A 104 -3.06 -1.71 6.96
N HIS A 105 -3.70 -2.16 5.87
CA HIS A 105 -5.11 -1.83 5.62
C HIS A 105 -6.06 -2.19 6.77
N ASP A 106 -5.83 -3.34 7.44
CA ASP A 106 -6.63 -3.73 8.59
C ASP A 106 -6.35 -2.89 9.85
N SER A 107 -5.10 -2.41 10.00
CA SER A 107 -4.67 -1.56 11.11
C SER A 107 -5.23 -0.14 10.96
N ILE A 108 -4.87 0.58 9.88
CA ILE A 108 -5.41 1.93 9.66
C ILE A 108 -6.90 1.90 9.35
N GLY A 109 -7.43 0.81 8.80
CA GLY A 109 -8.87 0.58 8.64
C GLY A 109 -9.60 0.41 9.97
N GLY A 110 -8.90 0.03 11.04
CA GLY A 110 -9.47 -0.24 12.37
C GLY A 110 -10.39 -1.46 12.37
N CYS A 111 -10.07 -2.47 11.55
CA CYS A 111 -10.83 -3.72 11.42
C CYS A 111 -10.10 -4.94 12.00
N ASN A 112 -9.25 -4.71 13.02
CA ASN A 112 -8.72 -5.77 13.90
C ASN A 112 -9.47 -5.83 15.25
N SER A 113 -9.03 -6.73 16.14
CA SER A 113 -9.46 -6.77 17.54
C SER A 113 -9.00 -5.54 18.33
N ASP A 114 -9.62 -5.29 19.48
CA ASP A 114 -9.25 -4.18 20.38
C ASP A 114 -7.78 -4.26 20.82
N ASP A 115 -7.26 -5.46 21.12
CA ASP A 115 -5.85 -5.65 21.51
C ASP A 115 -4.86 -5.22 20.40
N THR A 116 -5.27 -5.29 19.13
CA THR A 116 -4.41 -4.90 17.99
C THR A 116 -4.54 -3.42 17.64
N ASN A 117 -5.71 -2.80 17.90
CA ASN A 117 -6.04 -1.43 17.50
C ASN A 117 -5.78 -0.40 18.62
#